data_AF-A0A523MH30-F1
#
_entry.id   AF-A0A523MH30-F1
#
_cell.length_a   1.000
_cell.length_b   1.000
_cell.length_c   1.000
_cell.angle_alpha   90.00
_cell.angle_beta   90.00
_cell.angle_gamma   90.00
#
_symmetry.space_group_name_H-M   'P 1'
#
loop_
_entity.id
_entity.type
_entity.pdbx_description
1 polymer ?
#
loop_
_entity_poly.entity_id
_entity_poly.type
_entity_poly.pdbx_seq_one_letter_code
_entity_poly.pdbx_strand_id
1 'polypeptide(L)'
;MYTKNQPPQLAGTDYYQYYINQDTQPVGKIGIFVSHLVMAENFREEDFIAMAQKSYQYIPWPIREVVQIDKGLVLLDRDRFYEFEEFEPTDLVDHTGSSYDIDGVAYIDKYHAGEIEWMPRGNLHLSHGAFLYPGRKVNRA
;
A
#
# COMPACT_ATOMS: atom_id res chain seq x y z
N MET A 1 11.72 17.81 -13.42
CA MET A 1 11.38 17.47 -14.82
C MET A 1 11.21 15.95 -14.89
N TYR A 2 9.98 15.45 -14.82
CA TYR A 2 9.66 14.02 -14.91
C TYR A 2 8.97 13.74 -16.25
N THR A 3 9.76 13.53 -17.29
CA THR A 3 9.26 13.35 -18.67
C THR A 3 10.08 12.28 -19.38
N LYS A 4 10.00 11.03 -18.94
CA LYS A 4 10.56 9.94 -19.76
C LYS A 4 9.62 8.79 -20.08
N ASN A 5 8.55 8.56 -19.33
CA ASN A 5 7.64 7.44 -19.59
C ASN A 5 6.17 7.80 -19.34
N GLN A 6 5.67 8.90 -19.93
CA GLN A 6 4.22 9.17 -19.88
C GLN A 6 3.53 8.29 -20.95
N PRO A 7 2.49 7.53 -20.57
CA PRO A 7 1.68 6.78 -21.53
C PRO A 7 1.20 7.68 -22.67
N PRO A 8 1.09 7.19 -23.93
CA PRO A 8 0.71 8.01 -25.09
C PRO A 8 -0.62 8.75 -24.93
N GLN A 9 -1.50 8.26 -24.06
CA GLN A 9 -2.79 8.89 -23.76
C GLN A 9 -2.66 10.19 -22.92
N LEU A 10 -1.51 10.41 -22.29
CA LEU A 10 -1.18 11.59 -21.48
C LEU A 10 -0.20 12.54 -22.18
N ALA A 11 0.18 12.26 -23.43
CA ALA A 11 1.02 13.15 -24.25
C ALA A 11 0.27 14.41 -24.76
N GLY A 12 -1.02 14.52 -24.44
CA GLY A 12 -1.84 15.72 -24.68
C GLY A 12 -1.66 16.78 -23.59
N THR A 13 -2.49 17.84 -23.66
CA THR A 13 -2.53 18.95 -22.70
C THR A 13 -2.30 18.47 -21.27
N ASP A 14 -1.37 19.12 -20.57
CA ASP A 14 -1.13 18.89 -19.15
C ASP A 14 -2.38 19.27 -18.34
N TYR A 15 -3.29 18.30 -18.17
CA TYR A 15 -4.54 18.47 -17.44
C TYR A 15 -4.29 18.84 -15.98
N TYR A 16 -3.10 18.55 -15.44
CA TYR A 16 -2.71 18.99 -14.11
C TYR A 16 -2.51 20.51 -14.08
N GLN A 17 -1.84 21.10 -15.08
CA GLN A 17 -1.74 22.56 -15.20
C GLN A 17 -3.10 23.24 -15.43
N TYR A 18 -4.01 22.60 -16.17
CA TYR A 18 -5.37 23.11 -16.31
C TYR A 18 -6.14 23.05 -14.98
N TYR A 19 -6.02 21.96 -14.23
CA TYR A 19 -6.68 21.75 -12.95
C TYR A 19 -6.22 22.75 -11.87
N ILE A 20 -4.91 22.96 -11.71
CA ILE A 20 -4.39 23.88 -10.67
C ILE A 20 -4.73 25.36 -10.96
N ASN A 21 -4.95 25.71 -12.23
CA ASN A 21 -5.27 27.06 -12.67
C ASN A 21 -6.77 27.27 -12.94
N GLN A 22 -7.62 26.31 -12.57
CA GLN A 22 -9.04 26.42 -12.81
C GLN A 22 -9.68 27.53 -11.97
N ASP A 23 -10.63 28.25 -12.58
CA ASP A 23 -11.49 29.20 -11.87
C ASP A 23 -12.42 28.43 -10.91
N THR A 24 -12.22 28.64 -9.60
CA THR A 24 -12.93 27.94 -8.53
C THR A 24 -14.31 28.51 -8.21
N GLN A 25 -14.77 29.56 -8.91
CA GLN A 25 -16.10 30.14 -8.73
C GLN A 25 -17.15 29.40 -9.61
N PRO A 26 -18.11 28.66 -9.02
CA PRO A 26 -19.03 27.82 -9.77
C PRO A 26 -20.32 28.56 -10.20
N VAL A 27 -20.21 29.79 -10.71
CA VAL A 27 -21.38 30.59 -11.11
C VAL A 27 -21.76 30.32 -12.57
N GLY A 28 -22.97 29.79 -12.81
CA GLY A 28 -23.55 29.62 -14.15
C GLY A 28 -22.98 28.47 -15.01
N LYS A 29 -22.14 27.60 -14.44
CA LYS A 29 -21.54 26.44 -15.12
C LYS A 29 -22.31 25.16 -14.78
N ILE A 30 -22.35 24.20 -15.72
CA ILE A 30 -22.90 22.85 -15.46
C ILE A 30 -21.98 22.15 -14.47
N GLY A 31 -22.50 21.78 -13.29
CA GLY A 31 -21.76 21.03 -12.28
C GLY A 31 -21.81 19.53 -12.56
N ILE A 32 -20.65 18.89 -12.65
CA ILE A 32 -20.53 17.42 -12.64
C ILE A 32 -20.06 17.04 -11.25
N PHE A 33 -20.87 16.29 -10.51
CA PHE A 33 -20.48 15.74 -9.22
C PHE A 33 -19.90 14.34 -9.43
N VAL A 34 -18.63 14.18 -9.07
CA VAL A 34 -17.93 12.90 -9.12
C VAL A 34 -17.51 12.58 -7.69
N SER A 35 -18.09 11.54 -7.08
CA SER A 35 -17.67 11.07 -5.77
C SER A 35 -16.76 9.86 -5.89
N HIS A 36 -15.54 10.00 -5.38
CA HIS A 36 -14.59 8.91 -5.22
C HIS A 36 -14.05 8.93 -3.80
N LEU A 37 -13.67 7.76 -3.27
CA LEU A 37 -12.80 7.68 -2.10
C LEU A 37 -11.38 7.96 -2.60
N VAL A 38 -10.85 9.12 -2.25
CA VAL A 38 -9.51 9.56 -2.65
C VAL A 38 -8.74 9.86 -1.37
N MET A 39 -7.52 9.34 -1.28
CA MET A 39 -6.60 9.70 -0.21
C MET A 39 -6.24 11.18 -0.36
N ALA A 40 -6.17 11.93 0.74
CA ALA A 40 -5.75 13.33 0.67
C ALA A 40 -4.35 13.45 0.03
N GLU A 41 -4.11 14.53 -0.71
CA GLU A 41 -2.81 14.78 -1.35
C GLU A 41 -1.66 14.82 -0.34
N ASN A 42 -1.95 15.32 0.86
CA ASN A 42 -1.06 15.21 2.00
C ASN A 42 -1.39 13.93 2.77
N PHE A 43 -0.45 12.99 2.79
CA PHE A 43 -0.63 11.76 3.57
C PHE A 43 -0.80 12.08 5.06
N ARG A 44 -1.90 11.58 5.63
CA ARG A 44 -2.16 11.55 7.06
C ARG A 44 -2.55 10.13 7.43
N GLU A 45 -1.89 9.58 8.43
CA GLU A 45 -2.11 8.21 8.87
C GLU A 45 -3.58 7.99 9.31
N GLU A 46 -4.18 8.97 10.00
CA GLU A 46 -5.58 8.90 10.40
C GLU A 46 -6.56 8.77 9.21
N ASP A 47 -6.27 9.45 8.10
CA ASP A 47 -7.12 9.45 6.91
C ASP A 47 -7.00 8.09 6.19
N PHE A 48 -5.80 7.51 6.15
CA PHE A 48 -5.57 6.16 5.62
C PHE A 48 -6.31 5.10 6.45
N ILE A 49 -6.17 5.13 7.78
CA ILE A 49 -6.83 4.17 8.67
C ILE A 49 -8.35 4.29 8.55
N ALA A 50 -8.89 5.51 8.57
CA ALA A 50 -10.33 5.72 8.42
C ALA A 50 -10.86 5.19 7.08
N MET A 51 -10.13 5.41 5.99
CA MET A 51 -10.49 4.91 4.67
C MET A 51 -10.38 3.38 4.58
N ALA A 52 -9.28 2.79 5.06
CA ALA A 52 -9.07 1.34 5.06
C ALA A 52 -10.13 0.64 5.91
N GLN A 53 -10.42 1.17 7.10
CA GLN A 53 -11.40 0.59 8.01
C GLN A 53 -12.84 0.73 7.52
N LYS A 54 -13.15 1.72 6.68
CA LYS A 54 -14.49 1.92 6.12
C LYS A 54 -14.99 0.69 5.37
N SER A 55 -14.09 -0.03 4.71
CA SER A 55 -14.42 -1.28 3.99
C SER A 55 -14.99 -2.36 4.92
N TYR A 56 -14.50 -2.47 6.16
CA TYR A 56 -14.98 -3.44 7.14
C TYR A 56 -16.44 -3.21 7.58
N GLN A 57 -16.98 -2.00 7.40
CA GLN A 57 -18.39 -1.71 7.70
C GLN A 57 -19.35 -2.56 6.84
N TYR A 58 -18.92 -2.95 5.64
CA TYR A 58 -19.75 -3.68 4.69
C TYR A 58 -19.57 -5.20 4.75
N ILE A 59 -18.61 -5.68 5.55
CA ILE A 59 -18.34 -7.11 5.69
C ILE A 59 -19.19 -7.63 6.86
N PRO A 60 -20.14 -8.56 6.61
CA PRO A 60 -21.02 -9.07 7.65
C PRO A 60 -20.25 -9.98 8.62
N TRP A 61 -20.77 -10.09 9.84
CA TRP A 61 -20.37 -11.15 10.76
C TRP A 61 -20.83 -12.51 10.21
N PRO A 62 -20.02 -13.59 10.32
CA PRO A 62 -18.70 -13.68 10.98
C PRO A 62 -17.51 -13.42 10.05
N ILE A 63 -17.72 -13.20 8.75
CA ILE A 63 -16.65 -13.04 7.75
C ILE A 63 -15.71 -11.89 8.13
N ARG A 64 -16.26 -10.81 8.71
CA ARG A 64 -15.48 -9.66 9.19
C ARG A 64 -14.37 -10.06 10.16
N GLU A 65 -14.67 -10.98 11.08
CA GLU A 65 -13.68 -11.44 12.06
C GLU A 65 -12.58 -12.24 11.38
N VAL A 66 -12.93 -13.05 10.38
CA VAL A 66 -11.97 -13.86 9.62
C VAL A 66 -11.01 -12.98 8.80
N VAL A 67 -11.51 -11.93 8.14
CA VAL A 67 -10.66 -11.03 7.33
C VAL A 67 -9.75 -10.11 8.17
N GLN A 68 -10.05 -9.96 9.46
CA GLN A 68 -9.22 -9.23 10.41
C GLN A 68 -8.19 -10.13 11.11
N ILE A 69 -8.23 -11.45 10.89
CA ILE A 69 -7.16 -12.33 11.36
C ILE A 69 -5.91 -11.99 10.56
N ASP A 70 -5.02 -11.28 11.22
CA ASP A 70 -3.65 -11.08 10.77
C ASP A 70 -2.98 -12.44 10.57
N LYS A 71 -2.49 -12.69 9.34
CA LYS A 71 -1.82 -13.93 8.94
C LYS A 71 -0.30 -13.83 9.02
N GLY A 72 0.21 -12.71 9.54
CA GLY A 72 1.62 -12.45 9.63
C GLY A 72 1.97 -11.07 9.10
N LEU A 73 3.23 -10.73 9.29
CA LEU A 73 3.75 -9.46 8.90
C LEU A 73 4.23 -9.48 7.45
N VAL A 74 3.75 -8.53 6.65
CA VAL A 74 4.30 -8.26 5.33
C VAL A 74 5.57 -7.43 5.48
N LEU A 75 6.62 -7.89 4.81
CA LEU A 75 7.95 -7.32 4.80
C LEU A 75 8.35 -7.02 3.35
N LEU A 76 9.11 -5.95 3.17
CA LEU A 76 9.65 -5.56 1.88
C LEU A 76 11.17 -5.44 1.99
N ASP A 77 11.85 -5.71 0.87
CA ASP A 77 13.26 -5.37 0.77
C ASP A 77 13.41 -3.83 0.72
N ARG A 78 14.35 -3.28 1.47
CA ARG A 78 14.56 -1.83 1.54
C ARG A 78 14.90 -1.21 0.19
N ASP A 79 15.72 -1.89 -0.60
CA ASP A 79 16.26 -1.37 -1.87
C ASP A 79 15.49 -1.92 -3.08
N ARG A 80 14.91 -3.11 -2.95
CA ARG A 80 14.18 -3.87 -3.98
C ARG A 80 12.72 -4.13 -3.60
N PHE A 81 12.04 -3.08 -3.17
CA PHE A 81 10.64 -3.16 -2.69
C PHE A 81 9.59 -3.43 -3.80
N TYR A 82 9.97 -3.35 -5.08
CA TYR A 82 9.04 -3.48 -6.21
C TYR A 82 9.49 -4.58 -7.19
N GLU A 83 9.40 -5.83 -6.72
CA GLU A 83 9.83 -7.01 -7.46
C GLU A 83 8.66 -7.96 -7.72
N PHE A 84 8.72 -8.68 -8.84
CA PHE A 84 7.64 -9.58 -9.28
C PHE A 84 8.02 -11.06 -9.18
N GLU A 85 9.31 -11.35 -9.11
CA GLU A 85 9.88 -12.69 -8.99
C GLU A 85 10.61 -12.82 -7.65
N GLU A 86 10.74 -14.04 -7.16
CA GLU A 86 11.46 -14.32 -5.92
C GLU A 86 12.93 -13.93 -6.04
N PHE A 87 13.48 -13.40 -4.96
CA PHE A 87 14.88 -13.04 -4.86
C PHE A 87 15.37 -13.19 -3.41
N GLU A 88 16.69 -13.18 -3.25
CA GLU A 88 17.31 -13.10 -1.93
C GLU A 88 17.36 -11.63 -1.48
N PRO A 89 16.64 -11.25 -0.40
CA PRO A 89 16.61 -9.88 0.10
C PRO A 89 17.95 -9.50 0.74
N THR A 90 18.29 -8.21 0.70
CA THR A 90 19.47 -7.63 1.35
C THR A 90 19.15 -7.10 2.75
N ASP A 91 17.97 -6.51 2.91
CA ASP A 91 17.43 -6.04 4.20
C ASP A 91 15.91 -6.04 4.14
N LEU A 92 15.26 -6.66 5.12
CA LEU A 92 13.80 -6.73 5.21
C LEU A 92 13.29 -5.73 6.24
N VAL A 93 12.32 -4.91 5.84
CA VAL A 93 11.70 -3.90 6.70
C VAL A 93 10.20 -4.09 6.82
N ASP A 94 9.65 -3.76 7.99
CA ASP A 94 8.21 -3.74 8.22
C ASP A 94 7.55 -2.44 7.77
N HIS A 95 6.24 -2.35 7.93
CA HIS A 95 5.44 -1.17 7.57
C HIS A 95 5.87 0.14 8.26
N THR A 96 6.67 0.07 9.33
CA THR A 96 7.25 1.26 10.01
C THR A 96 8.66 1.60 9.52
N GLY A 97 9.24 0.78 8.65
CA GLY A 97 10.63 0.89 8.18
C GLY A 97 11.65 0.27 9.14
N SER A 98 11.21 -0.49 10.15
CA SER A 98 12.11 -1.20 11.08
C SER A 98 12.64 -2.47 10.44
N SER A 99 13.96 -2.70 10.54
CA SER A 99 14.59 -3.98 10.17
C SER A 99 14.49 -5.04 11.27
N TYR A 100 13.94 -4.70 12.43
CA TYR A 100 13.85 -5.56 13.61
C TYR A 100 12.40 -5.83 14.00
N ASP A 101 12.14 -7.06 14.42
CA ASP A 101 10.87 -7.44 15.01
C ASP A 101 10.74 -7.04 16.48
N ILE A 102 9.57 -7.25 17.07
CA ILE A 102 9.23 -6.92 18.46
C ILE A 102 10.11 -7.64 19.50
N ASP A 103 10.74 -8.76 19.11
CA ASP A 103 11.69 -9.51 19.93
C ASP A 103 13.14 -9.01 19.80
N GLY A 104 13.37 -8.00 18.95
CA GLY A 104 14.69 -7.43 18.68
C GLY A 104 15.53 -8.22 17.69
N VAL A 105 14.99 -9.28 17.06
CA VAL A 105 15.70 -10.05 16.03
C VAL A 105 15.48 -9.39 14.67
N ALA A 106 16.54 -9.30 13.86
CA ALA A 106 16.44 -8.72 12.52
C ALA A 106 15.62 -9.64 11.60
N TYR A 107 14.79 -9.06 10.74
CA TYR A 107 13.99 -9.85 9.80
C TYR A 107 14.85 -10.64 8.82
N ILE A 108 16.02 -10.12 8.44
CA ILE A 108 16.95 -10.85 7.56
C ILE A 108 17.46 -12.16 8.19
N ASP A 109 17.67 -12.17 9.51
CA ASP A 109 18.09 -13.39 10.23
C ASP A 109 16.97 -14.43 10.22
N LYS A 110 15.71 -13.98 10.39
CA LYS A 110 14.52 -14.84 10.32
C LYS A 110 14.31 -15.40 8.90
N TYR A 111 14.63 -14.62 7.87
CA TYR A 111 14.64 -15.09 6.48
C TYR A 111 15.66 -16.19 6.26
N HIS A 112 16.91 -16.00 6.70
CA HIS A 112 17.94 -17.03 6.60
C HIS A 112 17.65 -18.29 7.45
N ALA A 113 16.87 -18.15 8.52
CA ALA A 113 16.34 -19.27 9.30
C ALA A 113 15.18 -20.03 8.62
N GLY A 114 14.69 -19.54 7.47
CA GLY A 114 13.58 -20.14 6.73
C GLY A 114 12.19 -19.84 7.34
N GLU A 115 12.07 -18.82 8.18
CA GLU A 115 10.80 -18.45 8.82
C GLU A 115 9.96 -17.47 7.98
N ILE A 116 10.55 -16.91 6.92
CA ILE A 116 9.93 -15.90 6.06
C ILE A 116 9.86 -16.44 4.64
N GLU A 117 8.69 -16.32 4.03
CA GLU A 117 8.42 -16.87 2.70
C GLU A 117 8.14 -15.76 1.69
N TRP A 118 8.59 -15.94 0.45
CA TRP A 118 8.20 -15.07 -0.65
C TRP A 118 6.74 -15.30 -1.04
N MET A 119 5.99 -14.22 -1.15
CA MET A 119 4.63 -14.18 -1.69
C MET A 119 4.65 -13.55 -3.08
N PRO A 120 4.32 -14.32 -4.14
CA PRO A 120 4.28 -13.79 -5.48
C PRO A 120 3.15 -12.77 -5.63
N ARG A 121 3.25 -11.95 -6.67
CA ARG A 121 2.25 -10.92 -6.95
C ARG A 121 0.83 -11.47 -7.04
N GLY A 122 -0.12 -10.65 -6.61
CA GLY A 122 -1.53 -10.87 -6.91
C GLY A 122 -1.90 -10.63 -8.37
N ASN A 123 -3.18 -10.84 -8.69
CA ASN A 123 -3.72 -10.66 -10.04
C ASN A 123 -4.12 -9.21 -10.37
N LEU A 124 -3.92 -8.27 -9.43
CA LEU A 124 -4.28 -6.87 -9.62
C LEU A 124 -3.16 -6.10 -10.32
N HIS A 125 -3.54 -5.08 -11.08
CA HIS A 125 -2.60 -4.17 -11.71
C HIS A 125 -1.74 -3.48 -10.64
N LEU A 126 -0.42 -3.47 -10.85
CA LEU A 126 0.61 -2.96 -9.91
C LEU A 126 0.82 -3.77 -8.63
N SER A 127 0.21 -4.95 -8.48
CA SER A 127 0.62 -5.88 -7.43
C SER A 127 2.04 -6.38 -7.69
N HIS A 128 2.92 -6.16 -6.73
CA HIS A 128 4.25 -6.76 -6.65
C HIS A 128 4.24 -7.91 -5.63
N GLY A 129 5.32 -8.69 -5.58
CA GLY A 129 5.51 -9.66 -4.52
C GLY A 129 6.06 -9.03 -3.24
N ALA A 130 6.01 -9.78 -2.15
CA ALA A 130 6.47 -9.35 -0.84
C ALA A 130 6.93 -10.55 -0.01
N PHE A 131 7.60 -10.31 1.12
CA PHE A 131 7.96 -11.36 2.06
C PHE A 131 6.93 -11.43 3.18
N LEU A 132 6.52 -12.63 3.58
CA LEU A 132 5.53 -12.86 4.64
C LEU A 132 6.19 -13.57 5.82
N TYR A 133 6.08 -12.96 6.99
CA TYR A 133 6.46 -13.57 8.26
C TYR A 133 5.22 -13.99 9.07
N PRO A 134 4.80 -15.27 9.00
CA PRO A 134 3.63 -15.77 9.74
C PRO A 134 3.88 -15.87 11.25
N GLY A 135 5.14 -15.85 11.69
CA GLY A 135 5.53 -16.08 13.08
C GLY A 135 5.30 -14.91 14.04
N ARG A 136 4.91 -13.71 13.55
CA ARG A 136 4.77 -12.52 14.40
C ARG A 136 3.63 -12.72 15.41
N LYS A 137 3.98 -12.97 16.67
CA LYS A 137 3.03 -13.05 17.78
C LYS A 137 2.69 -11.65 18.25
N VAL A 138 1.65 -11.04 17.66
CA VAL A 138 1.06 -9.84 18.21
C VAL A 138 0.37 -10.23 19.52
N ASN A 139 0.82 -9.71 20.66
CA ASN A 139 0.14 -9.90 21.94
C ASN A 139 -1.29 -9.35 21.79
N ARG A 140 -2.26 -10.23 21.58
CA ARG A 140 -3.68 -9.87 21.68
C ARG A 140 -3.99 -9.77 23.17
N ALA A 141 -4.10 -8.54 23.66
CA ALA A 141 -4.72 -8.24 24.95
C ALA A 141 -6.21 -8.56 24.91
#